data_AF-A0A6G1JV27-F1
#
_entry.id   AF-A0A6G1JV27-F1
#
_cell.length_a   1.000
_cell.length_b   1.000
_cell.length_c   1.000
_cell.angle_alpha   90.00
_cell.angle_beta   90.00
_cell.angle_gamma   90.00
#
_symmetry.space_group_name_H-M   'P 1'
#
loop_
_entity.id
_entity.type
_entity.pdbx_description
1 polymer ?
#
loop_
_entity_poly.entity_id
_entity_poly.type
_entity_poly.pdbx_seq_one_letter_code
_entity_poly.pdbx_strand_id
1 'polypeptide(L)'
;MPHIPIDIICLAAIWNIDGFQFVAMRLVYNIAFHPLRKSPGPLLWRLTSFPFLLHMLQGDLTHKRKRFHETYGHCVRVAPDELSFLDGWKHIHTKEYLDRPPQWRIPQPGVGAWDLINSTKTTHARFRKAILPGFSKKSTTEQYPVIDHYSSLLIERLKEMTMENDIPVSVVLNLVQRISYAAFDLTSDLGSGRNLNCLKTGVYQPWMTILTQYRASSIALESPLPPTPLR
;
A
#
# COMPACT_ATOMS: atom_id res chain seq x y z
N MET A 1 -42.05 -24.96 6.45
CA MET A 1 -40.95 -24.37 5.66
C MET A 1 -41.42 -23.01 5.17
N PRO A 2 -40.68 -21.91 5.36
CA PRO A 2 -41.14 -20.59 4.90
C PRO A 2 -41.14 -20.56 3.37
N HIS A 3 -42.33 -20.42 2.77
CA HIS A 3 -42.48 -20.22 1.32
C HIS A 3 -42.02 -18.81 0.98
N ILE A 4 -40.93 -18.69 0.23
CA ILE A 4 -40.48 -17.40 -0.30
C ILE A 4 -41.50 -16.98 -1.36
N PRO A 5 -42.08 -15.76 -1.28
CA PRO A 5 -43.05 -15.30 -2.26
C PRO A 5 -42.43 -15.23 -3.66
N ILE A 6 -43.20 -15.68 -4.67
CA ILE A 6 -42.78 -15.71 -6.08
C ILE A 6 -42.34 -14.31 -6.57
N ASP A 7 -42.98 -13.26 -6.07
CA ASP A 7 -42.64 -11.86 -6.40
C ASP A 7 -41.19 -11.50 -6.01
N ILE A 8 -40.69 -12.02 -4.89
CA ILE A 8 -39.31 -11.79 -4.45
C ILE A 8 -38.32 -12.50 -5.40
N ILE A 9 -38.68 -13.71 -5.86
CA ILE A 9 -37.85 -14.49 -6.80
C ILE A 9 -37.82 -13.79 -8.17
N CYS A 10 -38.98 -13.32 -8.65
CA CYS A 10 -39.08 -12.58 -9.90
C CYS A 10 -38.29 -11.26 -9.86
N LEU A 11 -38.42 -10.49 -8.78
CA LEU A 11 -37.61 -9.29 -8.59
C LEU A 11 -36.13 -9.64 -8.60
N ALA A 12 -35.68 -10.59 -7.78
CA ALA A 12 -34.27 -11.00 -7.75
C ALA A 12 -33.76 -11.42 -9.15
N ALA A 13 -34.55 -12.15 -9.94
CA ALA A 13 -34.17 -12.53 -11.29
C ALA A 13 -34.00 -11.31 -12.22
N ILE A 14 -34.92 -10.33 -12.17
CA ILE A 14 -34.84 -9.09 -12.96
C ILE A 14 -33.56 -8.30 -12.59
N TRP A 15 -33.30 -8.10 -11.29
CA TRP A 15 -32.08 -7.42 -10.82
C TRP A 15 -30.80 -8.11 -11.30
N ASN A 16 -30.79 -9.44 -11.36
CA ASN A 16 -29.65 -10.20 -11.89
C ASN A 16 -29.46 -10.02 -13.41
N ILE A 17 -30.54 -10.00 -14.18
CA ILE A 17 -30.50 -9.81 -15.63
C ILE A 17 -30.02 -8.40 -15.97
N ASP A 18 -30.58 -7.37 -15.31
CA ASP A 18 -30.18 -5.98 -15.50
C ASP A 18 -28.70 -5.76 -15.16
N GLY A 19 -28.25 -6.36 -14.04
CA GLY A 19 -26.84 -6.34 -13.64
C GLY A 19 -25.93 -6.99 -14.67
N PHE A 20 -26.30 -8.17 -15.18
CA PHE A 20 -25.52 -8.86 -16.22
C PHE A 20 -25.45 -8.06 -17.52
N GLN A 21 -26.58 -7.50 -17.97
CA GLN A 21 -26.63 -6.67 -19.17
C GLN A 21 -25.76 -5.43 -19.01
N PHE A 22 -25.83 -4.75 -17.86
CA PHE A 22 -24.99 -3.58 -17.55
C PHE A 22 -23.50 -3.92 -17.60
N VAL A 23 -23.09 -5.03 -16.99
CA VAL A 23 -21.69 -5.49 -17.02
C VAL A 23 -21.27 -5.80 -18.45
N ALA A 24 -22.05 -6.57 -19.20
CA ALA A 24 -21.74 -6.92 -20.59
C ALA A 24 -21.60 -5.67 -21.48
N MET A 25 -22.52 -4.71 -21.37
CA MET A 25 -22.43 -3.44 -22.09
C MET A 25 -21.16 -2.67 -21.74
N ARG A 26 -20.76 -2.66 -20.46
CA ARG A 26 -19.55 -1.98 -20.01
C ARG A 26 -18.27 -2.65 -20.51
N LEU A 27 -18.24 -3.99 -20.55
CA LEU A 27 -17.14 -4.76 -21.14
C LEU A 27 -16.94 -4.42 -22.62
N VAL A 28 -18.04 -4.41 -23.39
CA VAL A 28 -18.01 -4.04 -24.81
C VAL A 28 -17.56 -2.58 -24.98
N TYR A 29 -18.09 -1.67 -24.17
CA TYR A 29 -17.69 -0.26 -24.18
C TYR A 29 -16.19 -0.09 -23.93
N ASN A 30 -15.64 -0.79 -22.92
CA ASN A 30 -14.24 -0.68 -22.52
C ASN A 30 -13.23 -1.08 -23.60
N ILE A 31 -13.62 -1.99 -24.49
CA ILE A 31 -12.81 -2.38 -25.66
C ILE A 31 -13.09 -1.48 -26.86
N ALA A 32 -14.35 -1.31 -27.24
CA ALA A 32 -14.71 -0.74 -28.54
C ALA A 32 -14.72 0.79 -28.55
N PHE A 33 -15.24 1.41 -27.49
CA PHE A 33 -15.58 2.84 -27.46
C PHE A 33 -14.77 3.64 -26.43
N HIS A 34 -14.05 2.98 -25.53
CA HIS A 34 -13.26 3.66 -24.51
C HIS A 34 -12.17 4.55 -25.13
N PRO A 35 -11.94 5.78 -24.63
CA PRO A 35 -10.91 6.68 -25.16
C PRO A 35 -9.52 6.04 -25.14
N LEU A 36 -9.24 5.20 -24.13
CA LEU A 36 -7.98 4.46 -23.97
C LEU A 36 -7.90 3.15 -24.78
N ARG A 37 -8.78 2.92 -25.76
CA ARG A 37 -8.79 1.68 -26.57
C ARG A 37 -7.51 1.47 -27.39
N LYS A 38 -6.84 2.55 -27.78
CA LYS A 38 -5.61 2.51 -28.58
C LYS A 38 -4.39 2.06 -27.77
N SER A 39 -4.44 2.21 -26.46
CA SER A 39 -3.32 1.81 -25.59
C SER A 39 -3.21 0.29 -25.53
N PRO A 40 -2.02 -0.27 -25.71
CA PRO A 40 -1.81 -1.71 -25.69
C PRO A 40 -1.97 -2.25 -24.26
N GLY A 41 -2.33 -3.52 -24.12
CA GLY A 41 -2.45 -4.19 -22.84
C GLY A 41 -3.21 -5.51 -22.93
N PRO A 42 -3.13 -6.36 -21.89
CA PRO A 42 -3.83 -7.64 -21.86
C PRO A 42 -5.35 -7.45 -21.98
N LEU A 43 -6.02 -8.32 -22.74
CA LEU A 43 -7.46 -8.19 -23.02
C LEU A 43 -8.31 -8.12 -21.74
N LEU A 44 -8.08 -9.03 -20.79
CA LEU A 44 -8.83 -9.08 -19.52
C LEU A 44 -8.69 -7.81 -18.68
N TRP A 45 -7.51 -7.18 -18.71
CA TRP A 45 -7.20 -5.96 -17.96
C TRP A 45 -7.76 -4.71 -18.63
N ARG A 46 -7.96 -4.74 -19.95
CA ARG A 46 -8.69 -3.69 -20.68
C ARG A 46 -10.20 -3.79 -20.45
N LEU A 47 -10.70 -5.00 -20.24
CA LEU A 47 -12.12 -5.31 -20.06
C LEU A 47 -12.63 -4.91 -18.68
N THR A 48 -11.94 -5.32 -17.63
CA THR A 48 -12.38 -5.17 -16.24
C THR A 48 -11.20 -4.96 -15.30
N SER A 49 -11.44 -4.32 -14.16
CA SER A 49 -10.45 -4.16 -13.07
C SER A 49 -10.33 -5.41 -12.19
N PHE A 50 -11.09 -6.48 -12.47
CA PHE A 50 -11.05 -7.71 -11.67
C PHE A 50 -9.66 -8.37 -11.61
N PRO A 51 -8.91 -8.55 -12.72
CA PRO A 51 -7.54 -9.07 -12.66
C PRO A 51 -6.62 -8.19 -11.81
N PHE A 52 -6.79 -6.87 -11.85
CA PHE A 52 -6.03 -5.96 -10.99
C PHE A 52 -6.27 -6.27 -9.52
N LEU A 53 -7.53 -6.41 -9.10
CA LEU A 53 -7.86 -6.75 -7.71
C LEU A 53 -7.33 -8.12 -7.32
N LEU A 54 -7.46 -9.12 -8.19
CA LEU A 54 -6.94 -10.47 -7.95
C LEU A 54 -5.43 -10.45 -7.71
N HIS A 55 -4.67 -9.81 -8.60
CA HIS A 55 -3.22 -9.71 -8.50
C HIS A 55 -2.74 -8.75 -7.40
N MET A 56 -3.58 -7.78 -7.02
CA MET A 56 -3.36 -6.96 -5.82
C MET A 56 -3.51 -7.78 -4.55
N LEU A 57 -4.54 -8.64 -4.48
CA LEU A 57 -4.74 -9.54 -3.35
C LEU A 57 -3.64 -10.58 -3.28
N GLN A 58 -3.24 -11.18 -4.41
CA GLN A 58 -2.10 -12.12 -4.50
C GLN A 58 -0.74 -11.46 -4.27
N GLY A 59 -0.66 -10.13 -4.29
CA GLY A 59 0.58 -9.36 -4.13
C GLY A 59 1.60 -9.48 -5.27
N ASP A 60 1.27 -10.12 -6.39
CA ASP A 60 2.13 -10.24 -7.57
C ASP A 60 1.92 -9.11 -8.61
N LEU A 61 1.08 -8.12 -8.29
CA LEU A 61 0.70 -7.01 -9.19
C LEU A 61 1.93 -6.29 -9.79
N THR A 62 2.96 -6.02 -8.99
CA THR A 62 4.19 -5.34 -9.45
C THR A 62 4.93 -6.18 -10.49
N HIS A 63 5.02 -7.50 -10.29
CA HIS A 63 5.65 -8.42 -11.23
C HIS A 63 4.83 -8.54 -12.53
N LYS A 64 3.48 -8.58 -12.42
CA LYS A 64 2.61 -8.55 -13.60
C LYS A 64 2.76 -7.28 -14.41
N ARG A 65 2.77 -6.10 -13.75
CA ARG A 65 2.98 -4.81 -14.41
C ARG A 65 4.32 -4.77 -15.13
N LYS A 66 5.40 -5.25 -14.50
CA LYS A 66 6.71 -5.39 -15.15
C LYS A 66 6.62 -6.22 -16.44
N ARG A 67 6.03 -7.42 -16.36
CA ARG A 67 5.87 -8.30 -17.54
C ARG A 67 5.03 -7.66 -18.65
N PHE A 68 4.02 -6.88 -18.29
CA PHE A 68 3.24 -6.13 -19.27
C PHE A 68 4.08 -5.07 -19.97
N HIS A 69 4.92 -4.34 -19.24
CA HIS A 69 5.85 -3.39 -19.85
C HIS A 69 6.92 -4.07 -20.72
N GLU A 70 7.39 -5.25 -20.34
CA GLU A 70 8.29 -6.07 -21.17
C GLU A 70 7.62 -6.53 -22.48
N THR A 71 6.30 -6.77 -22.46
CA THR A 71 5.55 -7.30 -23.63
C THR A 71 4.97 -6.21 -24.53
N TYR A 72 4.37 -5.18 -23.94
CA TYR A 72 3.59 -4.15 -24.63
C TYR A 72 4.33 -2.80 -24.72
N GLY A 73 5.47 -2.66 -24.05
CA GLY A 73 6.36 -1.50 -24.13
C GLY A 73 6.10 -0.42 -23.07
N HIS A 74 6.31 0.83 -23.46
CA HIS A 74 6.45 1.95 -22.53
C HIS A 74 5.15 2.38 -21.82
N CYS A 75 4.03 2.36 -22.54
CA CYS A 75 2.71 2.73 -22.05
C CYS A 75 1.78 1.53 -22.17
N VAL A 76 1.24 1.08 -21.04
CA VAL A 76 0.40 -0.12 -21.00
C VAL A 76 -0.87 0.13 -20.22
N ARG A 77 -2.00 -0.33 -20.76
CA ARG A 77 -3.30 -0.29 -20.09
C ARG A 77 -3.40 -1.41 -19.07
N VAL A 78 -3.39 -1.03 -17.79
CA VAL A 78 -3.37 -1.93 -16.62
C VAL A 78 -4.70 -1.91 -15.85
N ALA A 79 -5.69 -1.17 -16.31
CA ALA A 79 -7.10 -1.30 -15.96
C ALA A 79 -7.92 -0.64 -17.08
N PRO A 80 -9.26 -0.76 -17.09
CA PRO A 80 -10.09 -0.05 -18.07
C PRO A 80 -9.80 1.47 -18.09
N ASP A 81 -9.60 2.08 -16.94
CA ASP A 81 -9.40 3.50 -16.71
C ASP A 81 -7.98 3.87 -16.25
N GLU A 82 -7.02 2.92 -16.28
CA GLU A 82 -5.65 3.13 -15.78
C GLU A 82 -4.59 2.79 -16.85
N LEU A 83 -3.65 3.71 -17.03
CA LEU A 83 -2.43 3.52 -17.82
C LEU A 83 -1.22 3.52 -16.89
N SER A 84 -0.29 2.61 -17.17
CA SER A 84 1.02 2.56 -16.54
C SER A 84 2.07 3.02 -17.56
N PHE A 85 3.03 3.82 -17.10
CA PHE A 85 4.09 4.41 -17.90
C PHE A 85 5.45 4.14 -17.25
N LEU A 86 6.46 3.78 -18.04
CA LEU A 86 7.84 3.65 -17.53
C LEU A 86 8.49 5.01 -17.25
N ASP A 87 8.44 5.94 -18.22
CA ASP A 87 9.04 7.29 -18.12
C ASP A 87 7.99 8.41 -18.22
N GLY A 88 6.90 8.27 -17.46
CA GLY A 88 5.79 9.23 -17.46
C GLY A 88 5.94 10.39 -16.47
N TRP A 89 6.97 10.39 -15.61
CA TRP A 89 7.01 11.22 -14.40
C TRP A 89 6.74 12.71 -14.67
N LYS A 90 7.46 13.31 -15.64
CA LYS A 90 7.36 14.74 -15.98
C LYS A 90 6.01 15.12 -16.59
N HIS A 91 5.38 14.20 -17.30
CA HIS A 91 4.11 14.43 -17.99
C HIS A 91 2.90 14.23 -17.06
N ILE A 92 3.03 13.32 -16.08
CA ILE A 92 1.96 12.98 -15.13
C ILE A 92 1.95 13.94 -13.95
N HIS A 93 3.12 14.27 -13.38
CA HIS A 93 3.22 15.10 -12.18
C HIS A 93 3.27 16.60 -12.50
N THR A 94 2.34 17.06 -13.34
CA THR A 94 2.15 18.48 -13.65
C THR A 94 1.14 19.10 -12.67
N LYS A 95 1.14 20.44 -12.55
CA LYS A 95 0.21 21.15 -11.66
C LYS A 95 -1.27 20.92 -12.00
N GLU A 96 -1.55 20.52 -13.24
CA GLU A 96 -2.89 20.29 -13.77
C GLU A 96 -3.52 19.01 -13.21
N TYR A 97 -2.74 17.93 -13.07
CA TYR A 97 -3.22 16.60 -12.66
C TYR A 97 -2.88 16.24 -11.21
N LEU A 98 -2.79 17.25 -10.33
CA LEU A 98 -2.44 17.05 -8.92
C LEU A 98 -3.55 16.40 -8.07
N ASP A 99 -4.81 16.48 -8.52
CA ASP A 99 -5.92 15.87 -7.80
C ASP A 99 -5.96 14.36 -8.05
N ARG A 100 -5.94 13.60 -6.95
CA ARG A 100 -6.04 12.15 -7.00
C ARG A 100 -7.46 11.73 -7.37
N PRO A 101 -7.63 10.60 -8.09
CA PRO A 101 -8.95 10.08 -8.40
C PRO A 101 -9.78 9.86 -7.12
N PRO A 102 -11.11 10.05 -7.15
CA PRO A 102 -11.97 10.00 -5.96
C PRO A 102 -11.80 8.73 -5.11
N GLN A 103 -11.55 7.59 -5.74
CA GLN A 103 -11.33 6.31 -5.07
C GLN A 103 -10.08 6.27 -4.17
N TRP A 104 -9.13 7.18 -4.37
CA TRP A 104 -7.93 7.33 -3.53
C TRP A 104 -8.13 8.36 -2.40
N ARG A 105 -9.32 8.98 -2.33
CA ARG A 105 -9.68 10.00 -1.33
C ARG A 105 -10.70 9.48 -0.32
N ILE A 106 -10.79 8.16 -0.16
CA ILE A 106 -11.71 7.53 0.78
C ILE A 106 -11.21 7.81 2.20
N PRO A 107 -12.03 8.43 3.08
CA PRO A 107 -11.66 8.68 4.46
C PRO A 107 -11.60 7.39 5.26
N GLN A 108 -10.83 7.40 6.35
CA GLN A 108 -10.79 6.27 7.27
C GLN A 108 -12.18 6.04 7.88
N PRO A 109 -12.63 4.78 8.03
CA PRO A 109 -13.90 4.48 8.68
C PRO A 109 -13.99 5.14 10.07
N GLY A 110 -15.09 5.85 10.34
CA GLY A 110 -15.31 6.54 11.62
C GLY A 110 -14.64 7.91 11.76
N VAL A 111 -13.86 8.36 10.77
CA VAL A 111 -13.22 9.68 10.77
C VAL A 111 -13.74 10.51 9.60
N GLY A 112 -14.54 11.54 9.89
CA GLY A 112 -15.08 12.45 8.87
C GLY A 112 -14.14 13.58 8.43
N ALA A 113 -12.90 13.58 8.91
CA ALA A 113 -11.93 14.65 8.64
C ALA A 113 -10.96 14.27 7.51
N TRP A 114 -10.57 15.27 6.73
CA TRP A 114 -9.51 15.14 5.73
C TRP A 114 -8.14 15.02 6.38
N ASP A 115 -7.30 14.14 5.85
CA ASP A 115 -5.88 14.00 6.18
C ASP A 115 -4.98 14.39 5.00
N LEU A 116 -3.67 14.28 5.18
CA LEU A 116 -2.69 14.61 4.15
C LEU A 116 -2.76 13.67 2.93
N ILE A 117 -3.31 12.45 3.06
CA ILE A 117 -3.30 11.41 2.03
C ILE A 117 -4.59 11.44 1.20
N ASN A 118 -5.74 11.66 1.84
CA ASN A 118 -7.08 11.61 1.21
C ASN A 118 -7.69 12.99 0.90
N SER A 119 -6.98 14.09 1.12
CA SER A 119 -7.47 15.44 0.87
C SER A 119 -7.52 15.84 -0.62
N THR A 120 -8.30 16.87 -0.92
CA THR A 120 -8.25 17.60 -2.20
C THR A 120 -6.92 18.35 -2.34
N LYS A 121 -6.53 18.71 -3.58
CA LYS A 121 -5.32 19.50 -3.86
C LYS A 121 -5.19 20.76 -3.01
N THR A 122 -6.28 21.51 -2.81
CA THR A 122 -6.27 22.75 -2.01
C THR A 122 -6.01 22.49 -0.53
N THR A 123 -6.71 21.51 0.04
CA THR A 123 -6.55 21.10 1.44
C THR A 123 -5.17 20.47 1.67
N HIS A 124 -4.72 19.62 0.75
CA HIS A 124 -3.38 19.04 0.75
C HIS A 124 -2.29 20.14 0.74
N ALA A 125 -2.43 21.17 -0.11
CA ALA A 125 -1.48 22.29 -0.16
C ALA A 125 -1.41 23.04 1.18
N ARG A 126 -2.55 23.23 1.86
CA ARG A 126 -2.60 23.83 3.20
C ARG A 126 -1.88 22.97 4.23
N PHE A 127 -2.16 21.67 4.29
CA PHE A 127 -1.49 20.75 5.22
C PHE A 127 0.01 20.67 4.93
N ARG A 128 0.40 20.53 3.65
CA ARG A 128 1.81 20.54 3.25
C ARG A 128 2.51 21.81 3.72
N LYS A 129 1.91 22.99 3.55
CA LYS A 129 2.51 24.26 4.00
C LYS A 129 2.76 24.27 5.51
N ALA A 130 1.87 23.70 6.30
CA ALA A 130 2.03 23.61 7.75
C ALA A 130 3.17 22.67 8.18
N ILE A 131 3.36 21.55 7.47
CA ILE A 131 4.34 20.52 7.85
C ILE A 131 5.74 20.80 7.26
N LEU A 132 5.81 21.48 6.09
CA LEU A 132 7.05 21.69 5.34
C LEU A 132 8.22 22.28 6.17
N PRO A 133 8.04 23.20 7.13
CA PRO A 133 9.14 23.70 7.96
C PRO A 133 9.89 22.61 8.74
N GLY A 134 9.20 21.54 9.16
CA GLY A 134 9.81 20.39 9.84
C GLY A 134 10.72 19.54 8.94
N PHE A 135 10.68 19.77 7.63
CA PHE A 135 11.57 19.17 6.63
C PHE A 135 12.60 20.17 6.08
N SER A 136 12.78 21.32 6.74
CA SER A 136 13.83 22.27 6.38
C SER A 136 15.21 21.73 6.74
N LYS A 137 16.26 22.16 6.03
CA LYS A 137 17.65 21.77 6.31
C LYS A 137 18.01 21.96 7.80
N LYS A 138 17.59 23.08 8.39
CA LYS A 138 17.80 23.37 9.81
C LYS A 138 17.13 22.32 10.70
N SER A 139 15.84 22.06 10.51
CA SER A 139 15.10 21.08 11.32
C SER A 139 15.65 19.67 11.15
N THR A 140 16.03 19.27 9.94
CA THR A 140 16.68 17.97 9.69
C THR A 140 18.04 17.86 10.38
N THR A 141 18.85 18.93 10.40
CA THR A 141 20.09 18.95 11.17
C THR A 141 19.84 18.83 12.67
N GLU A 142 18.84 19.53 13.20
CA GLU A 142 18.46 19.48 14.62
C GLU A 142 17.92 18.09 15.04
N GLN A 143 17.31 17.35 14.10
CA GLN A 143 16.81 15.98 14.32
C GLN A 143 17.90 14.90 14.23
N TYR A 144 19.08 15.23 13.70
CA TYR A 144 20.17 14.26 13.51
C TYR A 144 20.53 13.47 14.78
N PRO A 145 20.64 14.08 15.99
CA PRO A 145 20.99 13.34 17.20
C PRO A 145 19.99 12.22 17.55
N VAL A 146 18.71 12.40 17.21
CA VAL A 146 17.67 11.38 17.42
C VAL A 146 17.90 10.19 16.48
N ILE A 147 18.20 10.46 15.22
CA ILE A 147 18.52 9.42 14.22
C ILE A 147 19.78 8.66 14.62
N ASP A 148 20.82 9.38 15.05
CA ASP A 148 22.10 8.81 15.51
C ASP A 148 21.91 7.93 16.76
N HIS A 149 21.07 8.37 17.71
CA HIS A 149 20.72 7.62 18.90
C HIS A 149 20.09 6.26 18.55
N TYR A 150 19.04 6.23 17.72
CA TYR A 150 18.38 4.97 17.36
C TYR A 150 19.24 4.06 16.49
N SER A 151 20.10 4.64 15.65
CA SER A 151 21.08 3.88 14.86
C SER A 151 22.10 3.20 15.77
N SER A 152 22.65 3.95 16.74
CA SER A 152 23.59 3.43 17.73
C SER A 152 22.94 2.37 18.62
N LEU A 153 21.71 2.62 19.09
CA LEU A 153 20.95 1.70 19.92
C LEU A 153 20.65 0.37 19.19
N LEU A 154 20.35 0.43 17.89
CA LEU A 154 20.15 -0.78 17.09
C LEU A 154 21.43 -1.62 17.04
N ILE A 155 22.57 -0.98 16.80
CA ILE A 155 23.88 -1.65 16.76
C ILE A 155 24.23 -2.24 18.13
N GLU A 156 24.01 -1.49 19.21
CA GLU A 156 24.23 -1.93 20.60
C GLU A 156 23.42 -3.19 20.91
N ARG A 157 22.10 -3.18 20.63
CA ARG A 157 21.23 -4.34 20.85
C ARG A 157 21.64 -5.56 20.01
N LEU A 158 22.09 -5.35 18.77
CA LEU A 158 22.58 -6.45 17.94
C LEU A 158 23.89 -7.04 18.48
N LYS A 159 24.80 -6.21 19.01
CA LYS A 159 26.03 -6.68 19.67
C LYS A 159 25.70 -7.49 20.92
N GLU A 160 24.83 -7.00 21.78
CA GLU A 160 24.42 -7.73 22.99
C GLU A 160 23.82 -9.10 22.67
N MET A 161 23.03 -9.21 21.60
CA MET A 161 22.45 -10.49 21.18
C MET A 161 23.46 -11.45 20.54
N THR A 162 24.65 -10.98 20.17
CA THR A 162 25.71 -11.77 19.52
C THR A 162 26.92 -11.97 20.43
N MET A 163 26.81 -11.58 21.71
CA MET A 163 27.86 -11.74 22.71
C MET A 163 27.31 -12.50 23.92
N GLU A 164 28.02 -13.52 24.37
CA GLU A 164 27.75 -14.26 25.61
C GLU A 164 29.04 -14.31 26.42
N ASN A 165 29.04 -13.76 27.65
CA ASN A 165 30.25 -13.60 28.47
C ASN A 165 31.44 -12.95 27.71
N ASP A 166 31.17 -11.91 26.93
CA ASP A 166 32.14 -11.22 26.04
C ASP A 166 32.73 -12.10 24.92
N ILE A 167 32.16 -13.27 24.67
CA ILE A 167 32.54 -14.17 23.58
C ILE A 167 31.52 -14.04 22.44
N PRO A 168 31.96 -13.87 21.18
CA PRO A 168 31.06 -13.84 20.04
C PRO A 168 30.35 -15.19 19.85
N VAL A 169 29.01 -15.16 19.77
CA VAL A 169 28.17 -16.34 19.53
C VAL A 169 27.44 -16.20 18.20
N SER A 170 27.33 -17.31 17.47
CA SER A 170 26.52 -17.37 16.25
C SER A 170 25.04 -17.46 16.62
N VAL A 171 24.28 -16.42 16.29
CA VAL A 171 22.84 -16.33 16.57
C VAL A 171 22.09 -16.00 15.28
N VAL A 172 20.96 -16.68 15.06
CA VAL A 172 20.04 -16.37 13.96
C VAL A 172 19.11 -15.26 14.39
N LEU A 173 19.18 -14.10 13.72
CA LEU A 173 18.40 -12.91 14.03
C LEU A 173 17.50 -12.50 12.87
N ASN A 174 16.25 -12.17 13.17
CA ASN A 174 15.34 -11.54 12.22
C ASN A 174 15.61 -10.03 12.13
N LEU A 175 16.45 -9.63 11.17
CA LEU A 175 16.80 -8.22 10.98
C LEU A 175 15.62 -7.35 10.56
N VAL A 176 14.64 -7.90 9.82
CA VAL A 176 13.44 -7.15 9.43
C VAL A 176 12.67 -6.69 10.67
N GLN A 177 12.53 -7.56 11.66
CA GLN A 177 11.89 -7.22 12.93
C GLN A 177 12.69 -6.16 13.70
N ARG A 178 14.02 -6.31 13.81
CA ARG A 178 14.87 -5.38 14.56
C ARG A 178 14.89 -3.98 13.94
N ILE A 179 15.01 -3.90 12.62
CA ILE A 179 14.94 -2.63 11.88
C ILE A 179 13.55 -2.01 12.01
N SER A 180 12.49 -2.83 11.99
CA SER A 180 11.12 -2.34 12.20
C SER A 180 10.95 -1.73 13.58
N TYR A 181 11.47 -2.34 14.64
CA TYR A 181 11.47 -1.74 15.99
C TYR A 181 12.17 -0.39 16.03
N ALA A 182 13.39 -0.31 15.48
CA ALA A 182 14.14 0.95 15.41
C ALA A 182 13.38 2.03 14.62
N ALA A 183 12.78 1.67 13.48
CA ALA A 183 12.00 2.59 12.66
C ALA A 183 10.74 3.09 13.37
N PHE A 184 10.02 2.23 14.10
CA PHE A 184 8.84 2.64 14.88
C PHE A 184 9.22 3.58 16.02
N ASP A 185 10.25 3.25 16.80
CA ASP A 185 10.71 4.12 17.89
C ASP A 185 11.18 5.47 17.32
N LEU A 186 11.99 5.46 16.26
CA LEU A 186 12.49 6.67 15.60
C LEU A 186 11.35 7.56 15.09
N THR A 187 10.38 7.01 14.37
CA THR A 187 9.27 7.78 13.80
C THR A 187 8.31 8.31 14.86
N SER A 188 8.10 7.58 15.96
CA SER A 188 7.31 8.07 17.09
C SER A 188 8.02 9.17 17.87
N ASP A 189 9.33 9.06 18.05
CA ASP A 189 10.11 10.09 18.72
C ASP A 189 10.13 11.38 17.90
N LEU A 190 10.42 11.28 16.60
CA LEU A 190 10.38 12.43 15.69
C LEU A 190 8.97 13.02 15.53
N GLY A 191 7.93 12.18 15.50
CA GLY A 191 6.57 12.60 15.24
C GLY A 191 5.82 13.12 16.46
N SER A 192 6.01 12.49 17.62
CA SER A 192 5.24 12.74 18.85
C SER A 192 6.10 13.02 20.08
N GLY A 193 7.44 12.98 19.98
CA GLY A 193 8.35 13.12 21.11
C GLY A 193 8.25 11.98 22.13
N ARG A 194 7.75 10.81 21.71
CA ARG A 194 7.52 9.65 22.58
C ARG A 194 8.33 8.47 22.10
N ASN A 195 9.12 7.89 23.00
CA ASN A 195 9.68 6.57 22.77
C ASN A 195 8.62 5.49 23.02
N LEU A 196 8.60 4.46 22.19
CA LEU A 196 7.72 3.30 22.39
C LEU A 196 8.48 2.14 23.04
N ASN A 197 9.81 2.29 23.11
CA ASN A 197 10.77 1.34 23.64
C ASN A 197 10.70 -0.03 22.96
N CYS A 198 10.17 -0.12 21.74
CA CYS A 198 10.06 -1.38 20.99
C CYS A 198 11.43 -2.05 20.80
N LEU A 199 12.46 -1.26 20.54
CA LEU A 199 13.82 -1.74 20.33
C LEU A 199 14.49 -2.18 21.64
N LYS A 200 14.15 -1.56 22.77
CA LYS A 200 14.68 -1.93 24.09
C LYS A 200 14.00 -3.18 24.66
N THR A 201 12.68 -3.25 24.57
CA THR A 201 11.90 -4.38 25.12
C THR A 201 11.91 -5.58 24.17
N GLY A 202 12.15 -5.36 22.88
CA GLY A 202 12.07 -6.39 21.86
C GLY A 202 10.63 -6.81 21.52
N VAL A 203 9.64 -6.02 21.92
CA VAL A 203 8.20 -6.31 21.77
C VAL A 203 7.50 -5.16 21.04
N TYR A 204 6.65 -5.49 20.06
CA TYR A 204 5.78 -4.50 19.42
C TYR A 204 4.74 -3.97 20.40
N GLN A 205 4.45 -2.67 20.34
CA GLN A 205 3.25 -2.13 20.96
C GLN A 205 1.99 -2.74 20.30
N PRO A 206 0.89 -3.00 21.04
CA PRO A 206 -0.26 -3.75 20.54
C PRO A 206 -0.83 -3.24 19.21
N TRP A 207 -0.87 -1.92 19.02
CA TRP A 207 -1.39 -1.31 17.78
C TRP A 207 -0.45 -1.48 16.58
N MET A 208 0.86 -1.66 16.79
CA MET A 208 1.83 -1.92 15.72
C MET A 208 1.77 -3.36 15.23
N THR A 209 1.35 -4.28 16.09
CA THR A 209 1.07 -5.67 15.69
C THR A 209 -0.01 -5.71 14.60
N ILE A 210 -1.00 -4.81 14.66
CA ILE A 210 -2.04 -4.70 13.63
C ILE A 210 -1.44 -4.25 12.29
N LEU A 211 -0.54 -3.26 12.32
CA LEU A 211 0.13 -2.75 11.11
C LEU A 211 1.05 -3.80 10.46
N THR A 212 1.74 -4.58 11.28
CA THR A 212 2.59 -5.67 10.80
C THR A 212 1.77 -6.86 10.32
N GLN A 213 0.62 -7.16 10.94
CA GLN A 213 -0.33 -8.16 10.46
C GLN A 213 -0.96 -7.80 9.12
N TYR A 214 -1.25 -6.52 8.86
CA TYR A 214 -1.71 -6.05 7.55
C TYR A 214 -0.65 -6.26 6.45
N ARG A 215 0.63 -6.04 6.77
CA ARG A 215 1.73 -6.38 5.86
C ARG A 215 1.93 -7.88 5.73
N ALA A 216 1.80 -8.63 6.81
CA ALA A 216 1.93 -10.08 6.79
C ALA A 216 0.77 -10.73 6.03
N SER A 217 -0.44 -10.18 6.06
CA SER A 217 -1.55 -10.67 5.24
C SER A 217 -1.32 -10.38 3.77
N SER A 218 -0.80 -9.20 3.40
CA SER A 218 -0.41 -8.92 2.02
C SER A 218 0.76 -9.82 1.56
N ILE A 219 1.77 -10.06 2.40
CA ILE A 219 2.94 -10.90 2.09
C ILE A 219 2.63 -12.42 2.15
N ALA A 220 1.74 -12.86 3.03
CA ALA A 220 1.32 -14.27 3.11
C ALA A 220 0.53 -14.69 1.86
N LEU A 221 -0.11 -13.74 1.19
CA LEU A 221 -0.65 -13.93 -0.16
C LEU A 221 0.45 -13.97 -1.25
N GLU A 222 1.62 -13.38 -1.00
CA GLU A 222 2.76 -13.29 -1.95
C GLU A 222 3.64 -14.55 -2.01
N SER A 223 3.58 -15.47 -1.04
CA SER A 223 4.54 -16.59 -0.96
C SER A 223 3.91 -17.97 -1.17
N PRO A 224 4.30 -18.74 -2.21
CA PRO A 224 4.28 -20.19 -2.16
C PRO A 224 5.58 -20.65 -1.50
N LEU A 225 5.87 -20.22 -0.27
CA LEU A 225 7.00 -20.78 0.46
C LEU A 225 6.53 -22.05 1.19
N PRO A 226 7.30 -23.15 1.12
CA PRO A 226 6.96 -24.37 1.85
C PRO A 226 6.88 -24.05 3.35
N PRO A 227 5.97 -24.71 4.09
CA PRO A 227 5.76 -24.40 5.50
C PRO A 227 7.07 -24.58 6.26
N THR A 228 7.65 -23.47 6.72
CA THR A 228 8.73 -23.50 7.70
C THR A 228 8.19 -24.16 8.97
N PRO A 229 8.80 -25.25 9.46
CA PRO A 229 8.36 -25.89 10.67
C PRO A 229 8.60 -24.91 11.83
N LEU A 230 7.53 -24.60 12.56
CA LEU A 230 7.63 -23.95 13.86
C LEU A 230 8.40 -24.90 14.79
N ARG A 231 9.62 -24.51 15.14
CA ARG A 231 10.40 -25.09 16.23
C ARG A 231 10.71 -24.00 17.23
#